data_AF-A0A946BJW3-F1
#
_entry.id   AF-A0A946BJW3-F1
#
_cell.length_a   1.000
_cell.length_b   1.000
_cell.length_c   1.000
_cell.angle_alpha   90.00
_cell.angle_beta   90.00
_cell.angle_gamma   90.00
#
_symmetry.space_group_name_H-M   'P 1'
#
loop_
_entity.id
_entity.type
_entity.pdbx_description
1 polymer ?
#
loop_
_entity_poly.entity_id
_entity_poly.type
_entity_poly.pdbx_seq_one_letter_code
_entity_poly.pdbx_strand_id
1 'polypeptide(L)' 'IVSFVLMAIILAHIYIGSVGMEGAYDAMGTGDVEEQWAREHHSLWVEEVQAKQERLSSESATPAE' A
#
# COMPACT_ATOMS: atom_id res chain seq x y z
N ILE A 1 -16.86 -27.80 -6.55
CA ILE A 1 -15.46 -27.86 -6.05
C ILE A 1 -14.79 -26.49 -6.19
N VAL A 2 -14.68 -25.93 -7.40
CA VAL A 2 -14.07 -24.60 -7.62
C VAL A 2 -14.69 -23.49 -6.75
N SER A 3 -16.01 -23.47 -6.60
CA SER A 3 -16.69 -22.49 -5.74
C SER A 3 -16.25 -22.55 -4.27
N PHE A 4 -15.97 -23.74 -3.75
CA PHE A 4 -15.47 -23.91 -2.38
C PHE A 4 -14.02 -23.45 -2.24
N VAL A 5 -13.20 -23.64 -3.28
CA VAL A 5 -11.82 -23.13 -3.31
C VAL A 5 -11.81 -21.61 -3.31
N LEU A 6 -12.62 -20.98 -4.17
CA LEU A 6 -12.74 -19.52 -4.20
C LEU A 6 -13.28 -18.97 -2.89
N MET A 7 -14.24 -19.65 -2.26
CA MET A 7 -14.74 -19.26 -0.93
C MET A 7 -13.62 -19.28 0.11
N ALA A 8 -12.80 -20.34 0.15
CA ALA A 8 -11.67 -20.41 1.07
C ALA A 8 -10.64 -19.28 0.83
N ILE A 9 -10.34 -18.98 -0.44
CA ILE A 9 -9.45 -17.89 -0.82
C ILE A 9 -10.01 -16.55 -0.33
N ILE A 10 -11.29 -16.26 -0.62
CA ILE A 10 -11.93 -14.99 -0.20
C ILE A 10 -11.89 -14.84 1.32
N LEU A 11 -12.19 -15.89 2.07
CA LEU A 11 -12.13 -15.85 3.54
C LEU A 11 -10.71 -15.57 4.04
N ALA A 12 -9.68 -16.19 3.44
CA ALA A 12 -8.30 -15.90 3.76
C ALA A 12 -7.90 -14.45 3.44
N HIS A 13 -8.37 -13.90 2.32
CA HIS A 13 -8.10 -12.50 1.93
C HIS A 13 -8.75 -11.51 2.91
N ILE A 14 -10.00 -11.75 3.31
CA ILE A 14 -10.70 -10.93 4.29
C ILE A 14 -9.96 -10.94 5.62
N TYR A 15 -9.49 -12.11 6.07
CA TYR A 15 -8.74 -12.23 7.31
C TYR A 15 -7.45 -11.39 7.30
N ILE A 16 -6.65 -11.52 6.24
CA ILE A 16 -5.39 -10.77 6.09
C ILE A 16 -5.66 -9.26 6.05
N GLY A 17 -6.69 -8.82 5.31
CA GLY A 17 -7.03 -7.40 5.16
C GLY A 17 -7.77 -6.77 6.34
N SER A 18 -8.10 -7.52 7.39
CA SER A 18 -8.85 -7.00 8.55
C SER A 18 -8.12 -7.23 9.87
N VAL A 19 -7.93 -8.49 10.27
CA VAL A 19 -7.39 -8.87 11.59
C VAL A 19 -5.93 -9.28 11.49
N GLY A 20 -5.50 -9.83 10.35
CA GLY A 20 -4.17 -10.40 10.16
C GLY A 20 -3.04 -9.38 10.00
N MET A 21 -3.36 -8.13 9.66
CA MET A 21 -2.39 -7.04 9.53
C MET A 21 -2.99 -5.76 10.14
N GLU A 22 -2.41 -5.27 11.23
CA GLU A 22 -2.78 -4.01 11.84
C GLU A 22 -2.58 -2.86 10.83
N GLY A 23 -3.51 -1.90 10.79
CA GLY A 23 -3.47 -0.76 9.86
C GLY A 23 -3.92 -1.05 8.42
N ALA A 24 -3.94 -2.31 7.97
CA ALA A 24 -4.32 -2.64 6.59
C ALA A 24 -5.80 -2.31 6.27
N TYR A 25 -6.71 -2.52 7.23
CA TYR A 25 -8.13 -2.21 7.05
C TYR A 25 -8.38 -0.70 6.95
N ASP A 26 -7.71 0.09 7.80
CA ASP A 26 -7.84 1.55 7.81
C ASP A 26 -7.23 2.17 6.56
N ALA A 27 -6.10 1.63 6.09
CA ALA A 27 -5.48 2.02 4.84
C ALA A 27 -6.37 1.77 3.61
N MET A 28 -7.13 0.67 3.57
CA MET A 28 -8.10 0.42 2.50
C MET A 28 -9.31 1.35 2.57
N GLY A 29 -9.72 1.77 3.78
CA GLY A 29 -10.88 2.64 3.98
C GLY A 29 -10.59 4.11 3.69
N THR A 30 -9.43 4.60 4.13
CA THR A 30 -9.00 6.00 3.96
C THR A 30 -8.33 6.24 2.61
N GLY A 31 -7.65 5.22 2.07
CA GLY A 31 -6.80 5.33 0.89
C GLY A 31 -5.36 5.77 1.21
N ASP A 32 -5.06 6.10 2.46
CA ASP A 32 -3.74 6.52 2.93
C ASP A 32 -3.08 5.39 3.74
N VAL A 33 -1.80 5.14 3.49
CA VAL A 33 -1.04 4.08 4.16
C VAL A 33 -0.02 4.69 5.11
N GLU A 34 0.02 4.23 6.36
CA GLU A 34 1.04 4.66 7.31
C GLU A 34 2.45 4.26 6.82
N GLU A 35 3.38 5.21 6.91
CA GLU A 35 4.75 5.02 6.43
C GLU A 35 5.47 3.85 7.11
N GLN A 36 5.30 3.67 8.43
CA GLN A 36 5.86 2.56 9.19
C GLN A 36 5.37 1.21 8.65
N TRP A 37 4.05 1.03 8.54
CA TRP A 37 3.46 -0.18 7.99
C TRP A 37 3.96 -0.46 6.57
N ALA A 38 4.02 0.57 5.73
CA ALA A 38 4.49 0.44 4.36
C ALA A 38 5.97 0.09 4.30
N ARG A 39 6.81 0.58 5.23
CA ARG A 39 8.22 0.17 5.34
C ARG A 39 8.36 -1.29 5.79
N GLU A 40 7.49 -1.77 6.67
CA GLU A 40 7.53 -3.15 7.17
C GLU A 40 7.02 -4.18 6.14
N HIS A 41 5.96 -3.84 5.40
CA HIS A 41 5.27 -4.79 4.51
C HIS A 41 5.55 -4.55 3.02
N HIS A 42 5.91 -3.32 2.63
CA HIS A 42 6.07 -2.88 1.24
C HIS A 42 7.27 -1.91 1.06
N SER A 43 8.41 -2.22 1.67
CA SER A 43 9.60 -1.34 1.69
C SER A 43 10.02 -0.81 0.32
N LEU A 44 10.06 -1.69 -0.70
CA LEU A 44 10.43 -1.31 -2.08
C LEU A 44 9.46 -0.29 -2.68
N TRP A 45 8.17 -0.41 -2.39
CA TRP A 45 7.16 0.53 -2.88
C TRP A 45 7.32 1.89 -2.20
N VAL A 46 7.59 1.91 -0.89
CA VAL A 46 7.86 3.15 -0.16
C VAL A 46 9.08 3.88 -0.73
N GLU A 47 10.16 3.16 -1.00
CA GLU A 47 11.36 3.72 -1.63
C GLU A 47 11.06 4.30 -3.02
N GLU A 48 10.27 3.61 -3.83
CA GLU A 48 9.85 4.09 -5.15
C GLU A 48 9.02 5.37 -5.07
N VAL A 49 8.05 5.43 -4.15
CA VAL A 49 7.19 6.61 -3.94
C VAL A 49 8.01 7.80 -3.46
N GLN A 50 8.92 7.61 -2.51
CA GLN A 50 9.80 8.68 -2.02
C GLN A 50 10.71 9.22 -3.12
N ALA A 51 11.39 8.34 -3.87
CA ALA A 51 12.23 8.75 -4.99
C ALA A 51 11.44 9.49 -6.08
N LYS A 52 10.18 9.09 -6.33
CA LYS A 52 9.30 9.81 -7.26
C LYS A 52 8.94 11.20 -6.74
N GLN A 53 8.66 11.34 -5.46
CA GLN A 53 8.34 12.63 -4.84
C GLN A 53 9.52 13.60 -4.86
N GLU A 54 10.74 13.10 -4.61
CA GLU A 54 11.97 13.89 -4.74
C GLU A 54 12.20 14.39 -6.17
N ARG A 55 12.00 13.51 -7.18
CA ARG A 55 12.09 13.91 -8.59
C ARG A 55 11.08 14.99 -8.97
N LEU A 56 9.82 14.84 -8.54
CA LEU A 56 8.77 15.83 -8.80
C LEU A 56 9.11 17.18 -8.15
N SER A 57 9.64 17.17 -6.92
CA SER A 57 10.11 18.37 -6.23
C SER A 57 11.26 19.05 -6.99
N SER A 58 12.26 18.28 -7.42
CA SER A 58 13.39 18.79 -8.22
C SER A 58 12.95 19.37 -9.56
N GLU A 59 11.99 18.75 -10.25
CA GLU A 59 11.52 19.23 -11.55
C GLU A 59 10.72 20.53 -11.41
N SER A 60 9.90 20.65 -10.35
CA SER A 60 9.16 21.88 -10.04
C SER A 60 10.05 23.08 -9.67
N ALA A 61 11.29 22.82 -9.27
CA ALA A 61 12.28 23.85 -8.93
C ALA A 61 13.06 24.37 -10.15
N THR A 62 12.85 23.81 -11.34
CA THR A 62 13.44 24.34 -12.59
C THR A 62 12.67 25.59 -13.00
N PRO A 63 13.28 26.79 -12.99
CA PRO A 63 12.59 27.99 -13.44
C PRO A 63 12.26 27.83 -14.92
N ALA A 64 10.99 27.99 -15.29
CA ALA A 64 10.63 28.24 -16.68
C ALA A 64 11.38 29.52 -17.10
N GLU A 65 12.29 29.40 -18.06
CA GLU A 65 13.04 30.53 -18.64
C GLU A 65 12.11 31.65 -19.12
#